data_AF-A0A261F016-F1
#
_entry.id   AF-A0A261F016-F1
#
_cell.length_a   1.000
_cell.length_b   1.000
_cell.length_c   1.000
_cell.angle_alpha   90.00
_cell.angle_beta   90.00
_cell.angle_gamma   90.00
#
_symmetry.space_group_name_H-M   'P 1'
#
loop_
_entity.id
_entity.type
_entity.pdbx_description
1 polymer ?
#
loop_
_entity_poly.entity_id
_entity_poly.type
_entity_poly.pdbx_seq_one_letter_code
_entity_poly.pdbx_strand_id
1 'polypeptide(L)' 'MTVPYSQEFRDKAVRLLEQAFSTYDNEAEAFTETARQLGVSSQSLRRWRKQAIREEAVAQN' A
#
# COMPACT_ATOMS: atom_id res chain seq x y z
N MET A 1 -22.58 7.59 -0.51
CA MET A 1 -21.38 8.35 -0.91
C MET A 1 -20.15 7.54 -0.50
N THR A 2 -19.43 6.95 -1.46
CA THR A 2 -18.19 6.21 -1.16
C THR A 2 -17.06 7.22 -1.01
N VAL A 3 -16.69 7.54 0.23
CA VAL A 3 -15.56 8.41 0.53
C VAL A 3 -14.30 7.69 0.01
N PRO A 4 -13.54 8.26 -0.95
CA PRO A 4 -12.31 7.64 -1.39
C PRO A 4 -11.31 7.62 -0.23
N TYR A 5 -10.57 6.52 -0.07
CA TYR A 5 -9.43 6.45 0.84
C TYR A 5 -8.50 7.63 0.57
N SER A 6 -8.12 8.38 1.62
CA SER A 6 -7.22 9.54 1.51
C SER A 6 -5.83 9.10 1.02
N GLN A 7 -5.12 10.01 0.34
CA GLN A 7 -3.74 9.75 -0.12
C GLN A 7 -2.83 9.35 1.04
N GLU A 8 -2.92 10.03 2.18
CA GLU A 8 -2.13 9.71 3.38
C GLU A 8 -2.37 8.27 3.86
N PHE A 9 -3.62 7.78 3.80
CA PHE A 9 -3.91 6.40 4.18
C PHE A 9 -3.29 5.39 3.21
N ARG A 10 -3.33 5.70 1.91
CA ARG A 10 -2.72 4.85 0.87
C ARG A 10 -1.19 4.85 0.97
N ASP A 11 -0.58 6.00 1.20
CA ASP A 11 0.87 6.13 1.38
C ASP A 11 1.34 5.34 2.60
N LYS A 12 0.64 5.51 3.73
CA LYS A 12 0.91 4.74 4.96
C LYS A 12 0.75 3.23 4.73
N ALA A 13 -0.25 2.81 3.95
CA ALA A 13 -0.43 1.42 3.58
C ALA A 13 0.72 0.86 2.73
N VAL A 14 1.22 1.64 1.78
CA VAL A 14 2.34 1.24 0.92
C VAL A 14 3.64 1.20 1.73
N ARG A 15 3.90 2.18 2.59
CA ARG A 15 5.06 2.17 3.49
C ARG A 15 5.05 0.99 4.45
N LEU A 16 3.89 0.66 5.01
CA LEU A 16 3.73 -0.51 5.88
C LEU A 16 4.03 -1.81 5.11
N LEU A 17 3.58 -1.89 3.85
CA LEU A 17 3.87 -3.01 2.97
C LEU A 17 5.39 -3.15 2.70
N GLU A 18 6.10 -2.06 2.47
CA GLU A 18 7.55 -2.09 2.25
C GLU A 18 8.33 -2.50 3.51
N GLN A 19 7.90 -2.03 4.69
CA GLN A 19 8.44 -2.49 5.96
C GLN A 19 8.18 -3.99 6.17
N ALA A 20 6.99 -4.47 5.82
CA ALA A 20 6.67 -5.88 5.84
C ALA A 20 7.54 -6.68 4.87
N PHE A 21 7.78 -6.21 3.64
CA PHE A 21 8.72 -6.88 2.72
C PHE A 21 10.15 -6.95 3.24
N SER A 22 10.60 -5.95 4.00
CA SER A 22 11.92 -6.00 4.63
C SER A 22 11.99 -6.94 5.84
N THR A 23 10.84 -7.29 6.43
CA THR A 23 10.76 -8.11 7.66
C THR A 23 10.40 -9.56 7.36
N TYR A 24 9.55 -9.79 6.36
CA TYR A 24 9.08 -11.09 5.93
C TYR A 24 9.79 -11.49 4.64
N ASP A 25 10.45 -12.64 4.64
CA ASP A 25 11.09 -13.24 3.45
C ASP A 25 10.06 -13.62 2.36
N ASN A 26 8.78 -13.73 2.76
CA ASN A 26 7.69 -14.17 1.90
C ASN A 26 6.76 -13.01 1.51
N GLU A 27 6.79 -12.63 0.23
CA GLU A 27 5.97 -11.55 -0.31
C GLU A 27 4.46 -11.77 -0.13
N ALA A 28 4.02 -13.03 -0.19
CA ALA A 28 2.61 -13.38 -0.04
C ALA A 28 2.10 -13.15 1.38
N GLU A 29 2.94 -13.42 2.38
CA GLU A 29 2.61 -13.17 3.79
C GLU A 29 2.61 -11.67 4.09
N ALA A 30 3.61 -10.93 3.60
CA ALA A 30 3.64 -9.47 3.74
C ALA A 30 2.37 -8.81 3.19
N PHE A 31 1.90 -9.26 2.02
CA PHE A 31 0.65 -8.77 1.43
C PHE A 31 -0.58 -9.12 2.26
N THR A 32 -0.68 -10.36 2.74
CA THR A 32 -1.83 -10.86 3.49
C THR A 32 -1.93 -10.18 4.85
N GLU A 33 -0.81 -10.06 5.56
CA GLU A 33 -0.76 -9.41 6.87
C GLU A 33 -1.02 -7.91 6.75
N THR A 34 -0.43 -7.23 5.76
CA THR A 34 -0.68 -5.79 5.54
C THR A 34 -2.15 -5.53 5.17
N ALA A 35 -2.73 -6.37 4.30
CA ALA A 35 -4.15 -6.31 3.96
C ALA A 35 -5.05 -6.53 5.18
N ARG A 36 -4.69 -7.50 6.04
CA ARG A 36 -5.41 -7.81 7.27
C ARG A 36 -5.32 -6.68 8.30
N GLN A 37 -4.13 -6.14 8.54
CA GLN A 37 -3.91 -5.03 9.48
C GLN A 37 -4.68 -3.77 9.08
N LEU A 38 -4.74 -3.48 7.79
CA LEU A 38 -5.43 -2.30 7.27
C LEU A 38 -6.93 -2.54 7.04
N GLY A 39 -7.39 -3.80 7.07
CA GLY A 39 -8.78 -4.17 6.77
C GLY A 39 -9.15 -3.94 5.29
N VAL A 40 -8.18 -4.02 4.38
CA VAL A 40 -8.35 -3.68 2.96
C VAL A 40 -8.08 -4.90 2.08
N SER A 41 -8.64 -4.93 0.87
CA SER A 41 -8.33 -5.99 -0.08
C SER A 41 -6.90 -5.86 -0.63
N SER A 42 -6.22 -6.99 -0.83
CA SER A 42 -4.90 -7.05 -1.48
C SER A 42 -4.88 -6.43 -2.87
N GLN A 43 -5.99 -6.50 -3.61
CA GLN A 43 -6.15 -5.76 -4.87
C GLN A 43 -6.07 -4.24 -4.71
N SER A 44 -6.65 -3.69 -3.64
CA SER A 44 -6.60 -2.25 -3.33
C SER A 44 -5.17 -1.83 -3.02
N LEU A 45 -4.45 -2.61 -2.20
CA LEU A 45 -3.02 -2.42 -1.92
C LEU A 45 -2.17 -2.41 -3.21
N ARG A 46 -2.43 -3.33 -4.14
CA ARG A 46 -1.75 -3.36 -5.45
C ARG A 46 -2.01 -2.09 -6.27
N ARG A 47 -3.24 -1.59 -6.27
CA ARG A 47 -3.59 -0.32 -6.94
C ARG A 47 -2.91 0.87 -6.28
N TRP A 48 -2.88 0.91 -4.94
CA TRP A 48 -2.25 1.98 -4.18
C TRP A 48 -0.74 2.01 -4.40
N ARG A 49 -0.06 0.87 -4.42
CA ARG A 49 1.38 0.80 -4.77
C ARG A 49 1.66 1.38 -6.16
N LYS A 50 0.86 1.02 -7.16
CA LYS A 50 0.99 1.59 -8.52
C LYS A 50 0.73 3.09 -8.55
N GLN A 51 -0.23 3.56 -7.75
CA GLN A 51 -0.57 4.97 -7.67
C GLN A 51 0.52 5.76 -6.95
N ALA A 52 1.07 5.24 -5.84
CA ALA A 52 2.17 5.85 -5.10
C ALA A 52 3.40 6.04 -6.00
N ILE A 53 3.81 5.03 -6.75
CA ILE A 53 4.93 5.13 -7.72
C ILE A 53 4.68 6.24 -8.75
N ARG A 54 3.43 6.35 -9.23
CA ARG A 54 3.06 7.39 -10.20
C ARG A 54 3.09 8.79 -9.59
N GLU A 55 2.63 8.94 -8.35
CA GLU A 55 2.58 10.25 -7.69
C GLU A 55 3.94 10.71 -7.20
N GLU A 56 4.78 9.79 -6.72
CA GLU A 56 6.18 10.08 -6.40
C GLU A 56 6.94 10.56 -7.65
N ALA A 57 6.72 9.92 -8.80
CA ALA A 57 7.29 10.37 -10.08
C ALA A 57 6.80 11.75 -10.53
N VAL A 58 5.61 12.19 -10.10
CA VAL A 58 5.07 13.53 -10.40
C VAL A 58 5.56 14.57 -9.40
N ALA A 59 5.79 14.19 -8.14
CA ALA A 59 6.28 15.10 -7.10
C ALA A 59 7.77 15.47 -7.24
N GLN A 60 8.55 14.70 -8.00
CA GLN A 60 9.98 14.96 -8.25
C GLN A 60 10.27 15.86 -9.47
N ASN A 61 9.25 16.46 -10.10
CA ASN A 61 9.37 17.34 -11.28
C ASN A 61 8.79 18.73 -11.03
#